data_AF-A0A951VEC2-F1
#
_entry.id   AF-A0A951VEC2-F1
#
_cell.length_a   1.000
_cell.length_b   1.000
_cell.length_c   1.000
_cell.angle_alpha   90.00
_cell.angle_beta   90.00
_cell.angle_gamma   90.00
#
_symmetry.space_group_name_H-M   'P 1'
#
loop_
_entity.id
_entity.type
_entity.pdbx_description
1 polymer ?
#
loop_
_entity_poly.entity_id
_entity_poly.type
_entity_poly.pdbx_seq_one_letter_code
_entity_poly.pdbx_strand_id
1 'polypeptide(L)'
;MSGVGLLTKDWQISLEDVGLLKVGLDDIRQCIKIILFTRKGEDPLRPHFGCGISDWLDFPVNMAIPHMKKEILAALRRYEKRIRVRKITHEIKGSNVFFFITYSVDDRIDEFSIDIKSYREEQGSSGNILSAIYIPDAFRYYFFLEANGASTPIEPPAAGFTSIQDAMTWVNSNWYLYGKWFHIPHQSKVMLFADNPDYHVNTFQIESSDNILSAVIPILNPGEFYIILFSYNGNLIEPQNGSDVITAEDILQFVSSNYGNYGQWSVEPGELTLKGSVDLTDYNLEILTSDGTGAFSDGFNIGFDI
;
A
#
# COMPACT_ATOMS: atom_id res chain seq x y z
N MET A 1 -11.05 27.77 -1.56
CA MET A 1 -12.31 27.58 -2.32
C MET A 1 -12.57 26.08 -2.38
N SER A 2 -13.49 25.61 -1.55
CA SER A 2 -13.86 24.20 -1.41
C SER A 2 -14.50 23.71 -2.71
N GLY A 3 -13.88 22.71 -3.34
CA GLY A 3 -14.46 22.02 -4.49
C GLY A 3 -15.78 21.39 -4.07
N VAL A 4 -16.87 21.84 -4.69
CA VAL A 4 -18.18 21.21 -4.56
C VAL A 4 -18.08 19.86 -5.27
N GLY A 5 -17.62 18.85 -4.52
CA GLY A 5 -17.76 17.45 -4.92
C GLY A 5 -19.24 17.17 -5.11
N LEU A 6 -19.59 16.53 -6.22
CA LEU A 6 -20.93 15.97 -6.36
C LEU A 6 -21.18 15.04 -5.18
N LEU A 7 -21.97 15.50 -4.21
CA LEU A 7 -22.52 14.63 -3.18
C LEU A 7 -23.44 13.65 -3.89
N THR A 8 -23.02 12.40 -4.02
CA THR A 8 -23.81 11.43 -4.75
C THR A 8 -24.95 10.91 -3.90
N LYS A 9 -26.12 10.89 -4.49
CA LYS A 9 -27.31 10.28 -3.89
C LYS A 9 -27.17 8.75 -3.82
N ASP A 10 -26.43 8.18 -4.76
CA ASP A 10 -26.20 6.75 -4.91
C ASP A 10 -24.68 6.51 -4.93
N TRP A 11 -24.21 5.58 -4.10
CA TRP A 11 -22.82 5.14 -4.02
C TRP A 11 -22.76 3.63 -4.31
N GLN A 12 -21.68 3.17 -4.92
CA GLN A 12 -21.44 1.74 -5.16
C GLN A 12 -20.03 1.34 -4.77
N ILE A 13 -19.88 0.08 -4.36
CA ILE A 13 -18.55 -0.53 -4.17
C ILE A 13 -17.90 -0.71 -5.54
N SER A 14 -16.63 -0.38 -5.67
CA SER A 14 -15.88 -0.56 -6.92
C SER A 14 -15.80 -2.03 -7.32
N LEU A 15 -16.06 -2.32 -8.60
CA LEU A 15 -15.84 -3.66 -9.18
C LEU A 15 -14.39 -3.90 -9.62
N GLU A 16 -13.57 -2.85 -9.66
CA GLU A 16 -12.18 -2.91 -10.14
C GLU A 16 -11.16 -2.72 -9.01
N ASP A 17 -11.55 -2.00 -7.94
CA ASP A 17 -10.67 -1.60 -6.85
C ASP A 17 -11.24 -2.11 -5.52
N VAL A 18 -10.49 -2.96 -4.82
CA VAL A 18 -10.94 -3.53 -3.53
C VAL A 18 -11.04 -2.43 -2.47
N GLY A 19 -12.22 -2.29 -1.85
CA GLY A 19 -12.44 -1.40 -0.71
C GLY A 19 -12.68 0.08 -1.04
N LEU A 20 -12.71 0.45 -2.33
CA LEU A 20 -13.03 1.81 -2.75
C LEU A 20 -14.51 1.96 -3.12
N LEU A 21 -15.06 3.15 -2.85
CA LEU A 21 -16.38 3.55 -3.31
C LEU A 21 -16.25 4.29 -4.64
N LYS A 22 -17.08 3.92 -5.61
CA LYS A 22 -17.30 4.74 -6.81
C LYS A 22 -18.37 5.77 -6.48
N VAL A 23 -18.01 7.04 -6.71
CA VAL A 23 -18.86 8.20 -6.52
C VAL A 23 -18.84 9.04 -7.79
N GLY A 24 -19.95 9.70 -8.07
CA GLY A 24 -20.09 10.69 -9.14
C GLY A 24 -20.06 10.04 -10.52
N LEU A 25 -19.14 10.49 -11.37
CA LEU A 25 -19.00 9.98 -12.73
C LEU A 25 -18.51 8.53 -12.75
N ASP A 26 -17.68 8.12 -11.79
CA ASP A 26 -17.18 6.74 -11.80
C ASP A 26 -18.24 5.72 -11.38
N ASP A 27 -19.21 6.11 -10.56
CA ASP A 27 -20.41 5.29 -10.28
C ASP A 27 -21.24 5.09 -11.56
N ILE A 28 -21.42 6.16 -12.34
CA ILE A 28 -22.13 6.10 -13.63
C ILE A 28 -21.40 5.18 -14.61
N ARG A 29 -20.07 5.29 -14.71
CA ARG A 29 -19.25 4.41 -15.56
C ARG A 29 -19.39 2.95 -15.15
N GLN A 30 -19.37 2.67 -13.84
CA GLN A 30 -19.60 1.32 -13.33
C GLN A 30 -21.00 0.80 -13.65
N CYS A 31 -22.04 1.63 -13.48
CA CYS A 31 -23.41 1.27 -13.84
C CYS A 31 -23.54 0.95 -15.34
N ILE A 32 -22.92 1.76 -16.21
CA ILE A 32 -22.87 1.52 -17.66
C ILE A 32 -22.23 0.16 -17.95
N LYS A 33 -21.09 -0.16 -17.33
CA LYS A 33 -20.44 -1.47 -17.47
C LYS A 33 -21.40 -2.60 -17.09
N ILE A 34 -22.00 -2.55 -15.90
CA ILE A 34 -22.93 -3.58 -15.42
C ILE A 34 -24.07 -3.78 -16.42
N ILE A 35 -24.70 -2.70 -16.89
CA ILE A 35 -25.82 -2.78 -17.84
C ILE A 35 -25.40 -3.43 -19.17
N LEU A 36 -24.24 -3.06 -19.71
CA LEU A 36 -23.80 -3.52 -21.03
C LEU A 36 -23.26 -4.96 -21.00
N PHE A 37 -22.67 -5.39 -19.88
CA PHE A 37 -22.09 -6.73 -19.74
C PHE A 37 -23.06 -7.77 -19.17
N THR A 38 -24.15 -7.36 -18.53
CA THR A 38 -25.19 -8.31 -18.10
C THR A 38 -26.05 -8.70 -19.30
N ARG A 39 -26.15 -10.00 -19.59
CA ARG A 39 -27.07 -10.51 -20.62
C ARG A 39 -28.49 -10.52 -20.09
N LYS A 40 -29.46 -10.29 -20.99
CA LYS A 40 -30.87 -10.40 -20.64
C LYS A 40 -31.17 -11.83 -20.18
N GLY A 41 -31.73 -11.96 -18.98
CA GLY A 41 -32.05 -13.25 -18.34
C GLY A 41 -31.02 -13.74 -17.32
N GLU A 42 -29.85 -13.09 -17.19
CA GLU A 42 -28.84 -13.48 -16.20
C GLU A 42 -29.26 -13.14 -14.76
N ASP A 43 -30.06 -12.10 -14.57
CA ASP A 43 -30.65 -11.78 -13.27
C ASP A 43 -32.02 -12.47 -13.15
N PRO A 44 -32.17 -13.50 -12.28
CA PRO A 44 -33.41 -14.25 -12.15
C PRO A 44 -34.59 -13.39 -11.68
N LEU A 45 -34.30 -12.32 -10.91
CA LEU A 45 -35.31 -11.41 -10.37
C LEU A 45 -35.64 -10.28 -11.35
N ARG A 46 -34.75 -10.00 -12.31
CA ARG A 46 -34.94 -8.99 -13.35
C ARG A 46 -34.59 -9.55 -14.74
N PRO A 47 -35.39 -10.45 -15.33
CA PRO A 47 -35.05 -11.12 -16.59
C PRO A 47 -34.85 -10.19 -17.79
N HIS A 48 -35.41 -8.98 -17.76
CA HIS A 48 -35.24 -8.00 -18.84
C HIS A 48 -34.02 -7.09 -18.67
N PHE A 49 -33.38 -7.10 -17.49
CA PHE A 49 -32.22 -6.27 -17.19
C PHE A 49 -31.01 -6.68 -18.04
N GLY A 50 -30.18 -5.69 -18.40
CA GLY A 50 -28.98 -5.90 -19.19
C GLY A 50 -29.10 -5.48 -20.66
N CYS A 51 -28.14 -5.94 -21.48
CA CYS A 51 -27.99 -5.61 -22.88
C CYS A 51 -27.97 -6.88 -23.75
N GLY A 52 -28.64 -6.83 -24.90
CA GLY A 52 -28.66 -7.93 -25.89
C GLY A 52 -27.48 -7.89 -26.87
N ILE A 53 -26.37 -7.25 -26.49
CA ILE A 53 -25.24 -7.06 -27.40
C ILE A 53 -24.55 -8.38 -27.75
N SER A 54 -24.53 -9.34 -26.81
CA SER A 54 -23.96 -10.67 -26.98
C SER A 54 -24.63 -11.48 -28.09
N ASP A 55 -25.90 -11.21 -28.37
CA ASP A 55 -26.69 -11.96 -29.36
C ASP A 55 -26.18 -11.73 -30.80
N TRP A 56 -25.36 -10.69 -30.99
CA TRP A 56 -24.82 -10.28 -32.29
C TRP A 56 -23.35 -10.68 -32.49
N LEU A 57 -22.70 -11.32 -31.51
CA LEU A 57 -21.26 -11.58 -31.52
C LEU A 57 -20.82 -12.48 -32.69
N ASP A 58 -21.65 -13.46 -33.05
CA ASP A 58 -21.36 -14.44 -34.10
C ASP A 58 -21.82 -13.99 -35.50
N PHE A 59 -22.39 -12.79 -35.62
CA PHE A 59 -22.85 -12.25 -36.90
C PHE A 59 -21.72 -11.51 -37.63
N PRO A 60 -21.77 -11.44 -38.98
CA PRO A 60 -20.82 -10.64 -39.76
C PRO A 60 -20.80 -9.18 -39.28
N VAL A 61 -19.59 -8.62 -39.11
CA VAL A 61 -19.35 -7.31 -38.49
C VAL A 61 -20.22 -6.19 -39.07
N ASN A 62 -20.33 -6.15 -40.41
CA ASN A 62 -21.14 -5.15 -41.12
C ASN A 62 -22.65 -5.22 -40.80
N MET A 63 -23.16 -6.41 -40.47
CA MET A 63 -24.54 -6.61 -40.05
C MET A 63 -24.69 -6.41 -38.54
N ALA A 64 -23.74 -6.90 -37.74
CA ALA A 64 -23.80 -6.86 -36.29
C ALA A 64 -23.75 -5.44 -35.72
N ILE A 65 -22.85 -4.58 -36.23
CA ILE A 65 -22.57 -3.25 -35.65
C ILE A 65 -23.83 -2.38 -35.50
N PRO A 66 -24.68 -2.15 -36.52
CA PRO A 66 -25.87 -1.34 -36.37
C PRO A 66 -26.83 -1.87 -35.30
N HIS A 67 -26.98 -3.19 -35.21
CA HIS A 67 -27.84 -3.84 -34.22
C HIS A 67 -27.25 -3.73 -32.81
N MET A 68 -25.94 -3.93 -32.65
CA MET A 68 -25.23 -3.72 -31.38
C MET A 68 -25.39 -2.28 -30.87
N LYS A 69 -25.21 -1.26 -31.74
CA LYS A 69 -25.44 0.14 -31.35
C LYS A 69 -26.87 0.40 -30.89
N LYS A 70 -27.85 -0.23 -31.55
CA LYS A 70 -29.27 -0.12 -31.18
C LYS A 70 -29.51 -0.73 -29.80
N GLU A 71 -28.95 -1.90 -29.51
CA GLU A 71 -29.08 -2.56 -28.21
C GLU A 71 -28.38 -1.78 -27.09
N ILE A 72 -27.16 -1.27 -27.33
CA ILE A 72 -26.44 -0.38 -26.40
C ILE A 72 -27.33 0.83 -26.06
N LEU A 73 -27.82 1.52 -27.09
CA LEU A 73 -28.63 2.72 -26.91
C LEU A 73 -29.93 2.42 -26.16
N ALA A 74 -30.60 1.31 -26.48
CA ALA A 74 -31.84 0.91 -25.84
C ALA A 74 -31.63 0.54 -24.35
N ALA A 75 -30.57 -0.21 -24.04
CA ALA A 75 -30.24 -0.61 -22.67
C ALA A 75 -29.90 0.61 -21.80
N LEU A 76 -29.02 1.49 -22.29
CA LEU A 76 -28.61 2.69 -21.56
C LEU A 76 -29.79 3.64 -21.32
N ARG A 77 -30.64 3.87 -22.33
CA ARG A 77 -31.85 4.70 -22.17
C ARG A 77 -32.85 4.13 -21.17
N ARG A 78 -32.91 2.80 -21.03
CA ARG A 78 -33.86 2.13 -20.14
C ARG A 78 -33.37 2.12 -18.69
N TYR A 79 -32.09 1.82 -18.48
CA TYR A 79 -31.57 1.49 -17.16
C TYR A 79 -30.71 2.60 -16.52
N GLU A 80 -30.01 3.43 -17.31
CA GLU A 80 -29.20 4.53 -16.79
C GLU A 80 -29.82 5.88 -17.17
N LYS A 81 -30.80 6.33 -16.36
CA LYS A 81 -31.57 7.56 -16.62
C LYS A 81 -30.78 8.85 -16.36
N ARG A 82 -29.61 8.76 -15.70
CA ARG A 82 -28.79 9.93 -15.36
C ARG A 82 -27.99 10.45 -16.55
N ILE A 83 -27.79 9.62 -17.59
CA ILE A 83 -27.01 9.99 -18.77
C ILE A 83 -27.89 10.32 -19.97
N ARG A 84 -27.39 11.21 -20.84
CA ARG A 84 -27.92 11.41 -22.19
C ARG A 84 -26.87 10.99 -23.21
N VAL A 85 -27.08 9.86 -23.87
CA VAL A 85 -26.17 9.37 -24.92
C VAL A 85 -26.18 10.35 -26.09
N ARG A 86 -25.01 10.90 -26.43
CA ARG A 86 -24.82 11.86 -27.53
C ARG A 86 -24.37 11.17 -28.81
N LYS A 87 -23.41 10.23 -28.69
CA LYS A 87 -22.78 9.60 -29.84
C LYS A 87 -22.34 8.18 -29.49
N ILE A 88 -22.49 7.26 -30.44
CA ILE A 88 -21.93 5.91 -30.37
C ILE A 88 -21.10 5.69 -31.65
N THR A 89 -19.78 5.79 -31.53
CA THR A 89 -18.83 5.44 -32.60
C THR A 89 -18.29 4.04 -32.38
N HIS A 90 -17.56 3.55 -33.38
CA HIS A 90 -16.93 2.26 -33.33
C HIS A 90 -15.62 2.28 -34.12
N GLU A 91 -14.69 1.41 -33.73
CA GLU A 91 -13.44 1.15 -34.42
C GLU A 91 -13.25 -0.36 -34.53
N ILE A 92 -12.81 -0.83 -35.69
CA ILE A 92 -12.52 -2.24 -35.92
C ILE A 92 -11.00 -2.40 -35.90
N LYS A 93 -10.48 -3.20 -34.96
CA LYS A 93 -9.05 -3.55 -34.93
C LYS A 93 -8.91 -5.06 -35.06
N GLY A 94 -8.47 -5.51 -36.23
CA GLY A 94 -8.35 -6.93 -36.55
C GLY A 94 -9.71 -7.65 -36.41
N SER A 95 -9.80 -8.54 -35.42
CA SER A 95 -11.04 -9.29 -35.13
C SER A 95 -11.91 -8.65 -34.04
N ASN A 96 -11.50 -7.52 -33.45
CA ASN A 96 -12.19 -6.88 -32.34
C ASN A 96 -12.93 -5.62 -32.80
N VAL A 97 -14.07 -5.35 -32.15
CA VAL A 97 -14.87 -4.15 -32.40
C VAL A 97 -14.99 -3.37 -31.11
N PHE A 98 -14.41 -2.17 -31.10
CA PHE A 98 -14.49 -1.23 -30.00
C PHE A 98 -15.66 -0.28 -30.24
N PHE A 99 -16.46 -0.03 -29.22
CA PHE A 99 -17.50 0.99 -29.24
C PHE A 99 -17.12 2.12 -28.29
N PHE A 100 -17.25 3.35 -28.76
CA PHE A 100 -17.05 4.54 -27.92
C PHE A 100 -18.39 5.24 -27.77
N ILE A 101 -18.79 5.43 -26.52
CA ILE A 101 -20.08 5.96 -26.10
C ILE A 101 -19.81 7.30 -25.43
N THR A 102 -20.09 8.38 -26.15
CA THR A 102 -20.04 9.73 -25.61
C THR A 102 -21.41 10.05 -25.01
N TYR A 103 -21.47 10.41 -23.73
CA TYR A 103 -22.70 10.78 -23.03
C TYR A 103 -22.53 12.06 -22.21
N SER A 104 -23.64 12.70 -21.86
CA SER A 104 -23.63 13.85 -20.97
C SER A 104 -24.41 13.58 -19.69
N VAL A 105 -23.87 14.05 -18.56
CA VAL A 105 -24.49 14.07 -17.24
C VAL A 105 -24.66 15.53 -16.84
N ASP A 106 -25.91 15.99 -16.77
CA ASP A 106 -26.24 17.41 -16.68
C ASP A 106 -25.53 18.23 -17.79
N ASP A 107 -24.59 19.10 -17.42
CA ASP A 107 -23.79 19.94 -18.33
C ASP A 107 -22.39 19.37 -18.66
N ARG A 108 -22.01 18.22 -18.08
CA ARG A 108 -20.70 17.58 -18.32
C ARG A 108 -20.79 16.52 -19.40
N ILE A 109 -19.77 16.47 -20.25
CA ILE A 109 -19.61 15.43 -21.27
C ILE A 109 -18.53 14.46 -20.77
N ASP A 110 -18.83 13.18 -20.88
CA ASP A 110 -17.93 12.08 -20.57
C ASP A 110 -17.94 11.07 -21.72
N GLU A 111 -16.86 10.32 -21.87
CA GLU A 111 -16.72 9.30 -22.92
C GLU A 111 -16.28 7.98 -22.29
N PHE A 112 -16.95 6.91 -22.71
CA PHE A 112 -16.73 5.56 -22.24
C PHE A 112 -16.49 4.63 -23.42
N SER A 113 -15.41 3.86 -23.39
CA SER A 113 -15.09 2.84 -24.40
C SER A 113 -15.40 1.43 -23.89
N ILE A 114 -15.89 0.58 -24.78
CA ILE A 114 -16.18 -0.83 -24.50
C ILE A 114 -15.65 -1.71 -25.64
N ASP A 115 -14.94 -2.79 -25.29
CA ASP A 115 -14.64 -3.90 -26.20
C ASP A 115 -15.67 -5.00 -25.96
N ILE A 116 -16.31 -5.49 -27.03
CA ILE A 116 -17.33 -6.54 -26.92
C ILE A 116 -16.69 -7.90 -26.62
N LYS A 117 -15.45 -8.13 -27.06
CA LYS A 117 -14.80 -9.44 -26.90
C LYS A 117 -14.17 -9.65 -25.53
N SER A 118 -14.09 -8.62 -24.69
CA SER A 118 -13.42 -8.71 -23.38
C SER A 118 -14.27 -9.32 -22.26
N TYR A 119 -15.39 -10.00 -22.56
CA TYR A 119 -16.17 -10.77 -21.56
C TYR A 119 -16.28 -12.28 -21.87
N ARG A 120 -15.20 -12.87 -22.38
CA ARG A 120 -14.90 -14.30 -22.19
C ARG A 120 -13.44 -14.38 -21.81
N GLU A 121 -13.18 -14.58 -20.52
CA GLU A 121 -11.84 -14.52 -19.96
C GLU A 121 -11.13 -13.23 -20.44
N GLU A 122 -11.10 -12.20 -19.58
CA GLU A 122 -9.74 -11.79 -19.26
C GLU A 122 -9.05 -13.11 -18.86
N GLN A 123 -8.31 -13.71 -19.81
CA GLN A 123 -6.97 -14.15 -19.49
C GLN A 123 -6.48 -12.99 -18.66
N GLY A 124 -6.50 -13.19 -17.34
CA GLY A 124 -6.26 -12.13 -16.37
C GLY A 124 -5.10 -11.35 -16.95
N SER A 125 -5.25 -10.02 -17.04
CA SER A 125 -4.14 -9.15 -17.41
C SER A 125 -2.89 -9.85 -16.96
N SER A 126 -2.00 -10.22 -17.89
CA SER A 126 -0.82 -11.05 -17.59
C SER A 126 0.17 -10.28 -16.72
N GLY A 127 -0.32 -9.33 -15.93
CA GLY A 127 0.35 -8.73 -14.83
C GLY A 127 0.29 -9.61 -13.61
N ASN A 128 1.47 -9.82 -13.07
CA ASN A 128 1.63 -10.44 -11.78
C ASN A 128 1.11 -9.49 -10.71
N ILE A 129 0.36 -10.03 -9.76
CA ILE A 129 0.05 -9.32 -8.52
C ILE A 129 1.19 -9.63 -7.56
N LEU A 130 1.90 -8.59 -7.13
CA LEU A 130 2.85 -8.69 -6.04
C LEU A 130 2.28 -7.96 -4.82
N SER A 131 2.63 -8.45 -3.64
CA SER A 131 2.27 -7.80 -2.39
C SER A 131 3.42 -7.86 -1.42
N ALA A 132 3.64 -6.76 -0.71
CA ALA A 132 4.57 -6.67 0.40
C ALA A 132 3.83 -6.21 1.66
N ILE A 133 4.18 -6.80 2.80
CA ILE A 133 3.65 -6.45 4.12
C ILE A 133 4.70 -5.56 4.80
N TYR A 134 4.23 -4.58 5.58
CA TYR A 134 5.07 -3.71 6.40
C TYR A 134 4.63 -3.72 7.85
N ILE A 135 5.50 -3.28 8.76
CA ILE A 135 5.17 -3.11 10.18
C ILE A 135 4.52 -1.72 10.36
N PRO A 136 3.30 -1.63 10.92
CA PRO A 136 2.68 -0.34 11.22
C PRO A 136 3.55 0.54 12.10
N ASP A 137 3.55 1.85 11.84
CA ASP A 137 4.24 2.85 12.67
C ASP A 137 5.75 2.59 12.88
N ALA A 138 6.37 1.88 11.93
CA ALA A 138 7.82 1.71 11.86
C ALA A 138 8.52 3.06 11.61
N PHE A 139 9.77 3.15 12.05
CA PHE A 139 10.60 4.35 11.92
C PHE A 139 11.00 4.66 10.48
N ARG A 140 11.29 3.62 9.70
CA ARG A 140 11.60 3.73 8.27
C ARG A 140 11.03 2.57 7.47
N TYR A 141 10.61 2.90 6.25
CA TYR A 141 10.21 1.94 5.24
C TYR A 141 11.16 1.97 4.04
N TYR A 142 11.65 0.81 3.64
CA TYR A 142 12.50 0.63 2.47
C TYR A 142 11.77 -0.23 1.45
N PHE A 143 11.68 0.25 0.22
CA PHE A 143 10.97 -0.43 -0.84
C PHE A 143 12.00 -1.02 -1.80
N PHE A 144 11.82 -2.29 -2.15
CA PHE A 144 12.69 -2.98 -3.09
C PHE A 144 11.85 -3.55 -4.21
N LEU A 145 12.22 -3.24 -5.45
CA LEU A 145 11.57 -3.76 -6.64
C LEU A 145 12.65 -4.31 -7.57
N GLU A 146 12.44 -5.54 -8.02
CA GLU A 146 13.26 -6.16 -9.05
C GLU A 146 12.39 -6.38 -10.29
N ALA A 147 12.85 -5.90 -11.44
CA ALA A 147 12.18 -6.07 -12.70
C ALA A 147 13.18 -6.47 -13.79
N ASN A 148 12.79 -7.41 -14.64
CA ASN A 148 13.63 -7.98 -15.70
C ASN A 148 14.95 -8.58 -15.16
N GLY A 149 14.94 -9.11 -13.93
CA GLY A 149 16.10 -9.74 -13.29
C GLY A 149 17.14 -8.76 -12.72
N ALA A 150 16.79 -7.48 -12.54
CA ALA A 150 17.68 -6.45 -12.00
C ALA A 150 16.94 -5.41 -11.15
N SER A 151 17.68 -4.70 -10.29
CA SER A 151 17.16 -3.54 -9.55
C SER A 151 16.67 -2.45 -10.51
N THR A 152 15.63 -1.73 -10.09
CA THR A 152 15.08 -0.63 -10.89
C THR A 152 16.11 0.49 -11.13
N PRO A 153 16.12 1.14 -12.30
CA PRO A 153 17.05 2.23 -12.62
C PRO A 153 16.84 3.49 -11.76
N ILE A 154 15.66 3.65 -11.16
CA ILE A 154 15.39 4.71 -10.18
C ILE A 154 15.22 4.04 -8.81
N GLU A 155 16.23 4.18 -7.96
CA GLU A 155 16.22 3.61 -6.62
C GLU A 155 15.54 4.56 -5.61
N PRO A 156 14.80 4.03 -4.63
CA PRO A 156 14.26 4.82 -3.54
C PRO A 156 15.36 5.51 -2.71
N PRO A 157 15.02 6.54 -1.91
CA PRO A 157 15.97 7.19 -1.04
C PRO A 157 16.64 6.19 -0.08
N ALA A 158 17.98 6.20 -0.03
CA ALA A 158 18.75 5.32 0.86
C ALA A 158 18.42 5.52 2.36
N ALA A 159 17.91 6.69 2.75
CA ALA A 159 17.45 6.97 4.11
C ALA A 159 16.08 6.36 4.44
N GLY A 160 15.40 5.72 3.48
CA GLY A 160 14.05 5.19 3.62
C GLY A 160 12.97 6.27 3.72
N PHE A 161 11.71 5.85 3.85
CA PHE A 161 10.55 6.73 3.99
C PHE A 161 10.09 6.81 5.45
N THR A 162 9.68 8.01 5.88
CA THR A 162 9.09 8.29 7.20
C THR A 162 7.64 7.83 7.34
N SER A 163 6.93 7.69 6.23
CA SER A 163 5.54 7.22 6.21
C SER A 163 5.25 6.41 4.94
N ILE A 164 4.29 5.48 5.01
CA ILE A 164 3.83 4.75 3.83
C ILE A 164 3.19 5.72 2.82
N GLN A 165 2.54 6.80 3.26
CA GLN A 165 1.96 7.78 2.35
C GLN A 165 3.02 8.47 1.49
N ASP A 166 4.16 8.82 2.09
CA ASP A 166 5.30 9.41 1.37
C ASP A 166 5.91 8.39 0.41
N ALA A 167 6.08 7.14 0.87
CA ALA A 167 6.56 6.04 0.05
C ALA A 167 5.66 5.83 -1.18
N MET A 168 4.34 5.77 -0.98
CA MET A 168 3.37 5.60 -2.06
C MET A 168 3.36 6.78 -3.03
N THR A 169 3.54 8.01 -2.55
CA THR A 169 3.66 9.20 -3.41
C THR A 169 4.89 9.11 -4.30
N TRP A 170 6.02 8.71 -3.72
CA TRP A 170 7.27 8.50 -4.46
C TRP A 170 7.13 7.37 -5.48
N VAL A 171 6.58 6.23 -5.07
CA VAL A 171 6.39 5.05 -5.92
C VAL A 171 5.46 5.36 -7.10
N ASN A 172 4.34 6.05 -6.88
CA ASN A 172 3.46 6.46 -7.97
C ASN A 172 4.08 7.49 -8.92
N SER A 173 5.13 8.19 -8.50
CA SER A 173 5.83 9.18 -9.35
C SER A 173 7.01 8.57 -10.12
N ASN A 174 7.70 7.58 -9.55
CA ASN A 174 8.95 7.03 -10.10
C ASN A 174 8.79 5.62 -10.69
N TRP A 175 7.86 4.83 -10.16
CA TRP A 175 7.63 3.43 -10.52
C TRP A 175 6.26 3.20 -11.18
N TYR A 176 5.66 4.26 -11.73
CA TYR A 176 4.37 4.19 -12.44
C TYR A 176 4.39 3.29 -13.68
N LEU A 177 5.57 3.07 -14.28
CA LEU A 177 5.74 2.24 -15.47
C LEU A 177 5.63 0.74 -15.18
N TYR A 178 5.86 0.32 -13.93
CA TYR A 178 5.82 -1.09 -13.54
C TYR A 178 4.42 -1.60 -13.27
N GLY A 179 3.43 -0.70 -13.16
CA GLY A 179 2.04 -1.03 -13.00
C GLY A 179 1.31 -0.11 -12.03
N LYS A 180 0.17 -0.59 -11.52
CA LYS A 180 -0.68 0.17 -10.60
C LYS A 180 -0.39 -0.21 -9.15
N TRP A 181 -0.25 0.81 -8.31
CA TRP A 181 0.14 0.66 -6.91
C TRP A 181 -1.04 0.95 -5.98
N PHE A 182 -1.24 0.08 -5.00
CA PHE A 182 -2.34 0.16 -4.05
C PHE A 182 -1.83 0.00 -2.62
N HIS A 183 -2.29 0.87 -1.73
CA HIS A 183 -2.03 0.76 -0.30
C HIS A 183 -3.29 0.26 0.40
N ILE A 184 -3.15 -0.78 1.23
CA ILE A 184 -4.23 -1.37 2.02
C ILE A 184 -3.87 -1.19 3.50
N PRO A 185 -4.24 -0.06 4.12
CA PRO A 185 -3.83 0.29 5.48
C PRO A 185 -4.22 -0.77 6.51
N HIS A 186 -5.46 -1.28 6.43
CA HIS A 186 -5.99 -2.24 7.41
C HIS A 186 -5.30 -3.62 7.39
N GLN A 187 -4.51 -3.91 6.36
CA GLN A 187 -3.75 -5.16 6.25
C GLN A 187 -2.24 -4.93 6.30
N SER A 188 -1.80 -3.70 6.58
CA SER A 188 -0.40 -3.30 6.56
C SER A 188 0.31 -3.74 5.29
N LYS A 189 -0.35 -3.56 4.14
CA LYS A 189 0.06 -4.17 2.87
C LYS A 189 0.08 -3.14 1.75
N VAL A 190 1.06 -3.28 0.87
CA VAL A 190 1.10 -2.61 -0.44
C VAL A 190 1.01 -3.66 -1.52
N MET A 191 0.21 -3.39 -2.54
CA MET A 191 0.03 -4.27 -3.69
C MET A 191 0.48 -3.54 -4.96
N LEU A 192 1.17 -4.28 -5.82
CA LEU A 192 1.51 -3.90 -7.17
C LEU A 192 0.76 -4.82 -8.12
N PHE A 193 -0.08 -4.23 -8.97
CA PHE A 193 -0.62 -4.90 -10.14
C PHE A 193 0.28 -4.57 -11.33
N ALA A 194 1.18 -5.50 -11.66
CA ALA A 194 2.22 -5.28 -12.66
C ALA A 194 1.69 -5.49 -14.09
N ASP A 195 0.83 -4.60 -14.58
CA ASP A 195 0.13 -4.76 -15.86
C ASP A 195 0.93 -4.40 -17.12
N ASN A 196 2.20 -4.02 -16.97
CA ASN A 196 3.06 -3.67 -18.09
C ASN A 196 3.84 -4.88 -18.63
N PRO A 197 3.56 -5.35 -19.86
CA PRO A 197 4.22 -6.52 -20.45
C PRO A 197 5.72 -6.31 -20.74
N ASP A 198 6.20 -5.07 -20.84
CA ASP A 198 7.62 -4.77 -21.11
C ASP A 198 8.51 -4.90 -19.85
N TYR A 199 7.88 -4.97 -18.66
CA TYR A 199 8.58 -5.06 -17.39
C TYR A 199 8.07 -6.26 -16.59
N HIS A 200 8.80 -7.37 -16.68
CA HIS A 200 8.56 -8.54 -15.85
C HIS A 200 9.03 -8.26 -14.44
N VAL A 201 8.11 -7.85 -13.56
CA VAL A 201 8.41 -7.67 -12.14
C VAL A 201 8.63 -9.03 -11.49
N ASN A 202 9.84 -9.25 -10.98
CA ASN A 202 10.27 -10.48 -10.33
C ASN A 202 9.87 -10.47 -8.85
N THR A 203 10.21 -9.40 -8.13
CA THR A 203 9.99 -9.31 -6.69
C THR A 203 9.62 -7.88 -6.29
N PHE A 204 8.74 -7.76 -5.30
CA PHE A 204 8.46 -6.51 -4.59
C PHE A 204 8.49 -6.80 -3.10
N GLN A 205 9.32 -6.07 -2.36
CA GLN A 205 9.50 -6.24 -0.92
C GLN A 205 9.47 -4.88 -0.21
N ILE A 206 9.01 -4.89 1.04
CA ILE A 206 9.12 -3.75 1.95
C ILE A 206 9.86 -4.24 3.18
N GLU A 207 10.95 -3.57 3.52
CA GLU A 207 11.62 -3.73 4.82
C GLU A 207 11.19 -2.58 5.73
N SER A 208 10.84 -2.92 6.97
CA SER A 208 10.45 -1.96 8.00
C SER A 208 11.51 -2.00 9.10
N SER A 209 12.02 -0.83 9.49
CA SER A 209 12.88 -0.69 10.66
C SER A 209 12.06 -0.07 11.78
N ASP A 210 11.92 -0.80 12.89
CA ASP A 210 11.23 -0.29 14.08
C ASP A 210 12.11 0.67 14.88
N ASN A 211 13.43 0.67 14.59
CA ASN A 211 14.43 1.53 15.21
C ASN A 211 14.38 1.45 16.75
N ILE A 212 14.38 0.21 17.24
CA ILE A 212 14.31 -0.12 18.66
C ILE A 212 15.65 -0.70 19.09
N LEU A 213 16.12 -0.28 20.25
CA LEU A 213 17.27 -0.84 20.93
C LEU A 213 16.83 -1.25 22.34
N SER A 214 17.17 -2.47 22.76
CA SER A 214 16.76 -2.97 24.07
C SER A 214 17.92 -3.59 24.83
N ALA A 215 17.86 -3.52 26.16
CA ALA A 215 18.78 -4.19 27.06
C ALA A 215 18.03 -4.85 28.21
N VAL A 216 18.42 -6.09 28.50
CA VAL A 216 17.88 -6.84 29.64
C VAL A 216 18.43 -6.23 30.93
N ILE A 217 17.55 -6.00 31.90
CA ILE A 217 17.91 -5.52 33.23
C ILE A 217 18.22 -6.74 34.11
N PRO A 218 19.49 -6.94 34.53
CA PRO A 218 19.86 -8.08 35.37
C PRO A 218 19.26 -7.96 36.78
N ILE A 219 19.21 -9.10 37.47
CA ILE A 219 18.81 -9.15 38.89
C ILE A 219 19.93 -8.51 39.71
N LEU A 220 19.60 -7.48 40.47
CA LEU A 220 20.56 -6.77 41.32
C LEU A 220 20.72 -7.48 42.67
N ASN A 221 21.96 -7.75 43.09
CA ASN A 221 22.20 -8.27 44.45
C ASN A 221 22.20 -7.14 45.49
N PRO A 222 21.99 -7.46 46.78
CA PRO A 222 22.04 -6.45 47.84
C PRO A 222 23.40 -5.73 47.89
N GLY A 223 23.39 -4.40 47.71
CA GLY A 223 24.59 -3.55 47.77
C GLY A 223 25.24 -3.26 46.42
N GLU A 224 24.69 -3.78 45.32
CA GLU A 224 25.11 -3.45 43.96
C GLU A 224 24.32 -2.27 43.39
N PHE A 225 24.81 -1.74 42.27
CA PHE A 225 24.11 -0.76 41.44
C PHE A 225 24.21 -1.15 39.97
N TYR A 226 23.36 -0.57 39.12
CA TYR A 226 23.36 -0.80 37.69
C TYR A 226 24.38 0.09 36.98
N ILE A 227 25.00 -0.41 35.91
CA ILE A 227 25.85 0.33 35.00
C ILE A 227 25.20 0.27 33.61
N ILE A 228 24.90 1.44 33.05
CA ILE A 228 24.22 1.58 31.76
C ILE A 228 25.27 1.95 30.71
N LEU A 229 25.55 1.03 29.80
CA LEU A 229 26.50 1.23 28.71
C LEU A 229 25.73 1.54 27.43
N PHE A 230 25.65 2.82 27.08
CA PHE A 230 25.11 3.26 25.80
C PHE A 230 26.27 3.76 24.92
N SER A 231 26.46 3.16 23.75
CA SER A 231 27.58 3.48 22.85
C SER A 231 27.14 3.69 21.41
N TYR A 232 27.93 4.45 20.66
CA TYR A 232 27.79 4.67 19.23
C TYR A 232 29.10 4.34 18.52
N ASN A 233 29.07 3.43 17.55
CA ASN A 233 30.27 2.92 16.88
C ASN A 233 31.35 2.45 17.88
N GLY A 234 30.92 1.80 18.96
CA GLY A 234 31.79 1.29 20.03
C GLY A 234 32.32 2.33 21.01
N ASN A 235 32.00 3.62 20.84
CA ASN A 235 32.40 4.67 21.78
C ASN A 235 31.27 4.95 22.78
N LEU A 236 31.56 4.89 24.08
CA LEU A 236 30.59 5.19 25.13
C LEU A 236 30.12 6.65 25.05
N ILE A 237 28.82 6.84 25.21
CA ILE A 237 28.18 8.15 25.23
C ILE A 237 28.20 8.65 26.68
N GLU A 238 28.62 9.90 26.87
CA GLU A 238 28.65 10.55 28.18
C GLU A 238 27.33 11.30 28.45
N PRO A 239 26.92 11.47 29.74
CA PRO A 239 27.60 11.02 30.94
C PRO A 239 27.32 9.55 31.30
N GLN A 240 28.29 8.86 31.89
CA GLN A 240 28.04 7.58 32.57
C GLN A 240 27.28 7.77 33.89
N ASN A 241 26.48 6.77 34.29
CA ASN A 241 25.70 6.85 35.52
C ASN A 241 26.54 6.64 36.79
N GLY A 242 26.03 7.15 37.91
CA GLY A 242 26.61 6.95 39.23
C GLY A 242 26.12 5.68 39.93
N SER A 243 26.63 5.44 41.14
CA SER A 243 26.23 4.32 42.01
C SER A 243 24.86 4.47 42.67
N ASP A 244 24.15 5.55 42.37
CA ASP A 244 22.80 5.86 42.82
C ASP A 244 21.70 5.15 42.00
N VAL A 245 22.06 4.55 40.86
CA VAL A 245 21.11 3.82 40.00
C VAL A 245 20.93 2.39 40.50
N ILE A 246 19.91 2.14 41.32
CA ILE A 246 19.68 0.83 41.96
C ILE A 246 18.31 0.22 41.66
N THR A 247 17.40 0.97 41.02
CA THR A 247 16.10 0.48 40.60
C THR A 247 15.85 0.70 39.10
N ALA A 248 14.90 -0.04 38.55
CA ALA A 248 14.40 0.16 37.19
C ALA A 248 13.90 1.59 36.93
N GLU A 249 13.33 2.25 37.93
CA GLU A 249 12.89 3.64 37.83
C GLU A 249 14.10 4.61 37.77
N ASP A 250 15.16 4.34 38.54
CA ASP A 250 16.38 5.13 38.48
C ASP A 250 17.06 5.02 37.12
N ILE A 251 17.07 3.81 36.53
CA ILE A 251 17.55 3.59 35.15
C ILE A 251 16.76 4.47 34.20
N LEU A 252 15.42 4.39 34.22
CA LEU A 252 14.55 5.14 33.33
C LEU A 252 14.74 6.65 33.50
N GLN A 253 14.83 7.13 34.74
CA GLN A 253 15.06 8.53 35.04
C GLN A 253 16.41 9.02 34.49
N PHE A 254 17.47 8.22 34.65
CA PHE A 254 18.81 8.55 34.16
C PHE A 254 18.84 8.66 32.63
N VAL A 255 18.38 7.62 31.92
CA VAL A 255 18.43 7.60 30.45
C VAL A 255 17.50 8.63 29.83
N SER A 256 16.34 8.89 30.43
CA SER A 256 15.42 9.92 29.93
C SER A 256 16.00 11.33 30.09
N SER A 257 16.75 11.57 31.17
CA SER A 257 17.34 12.89 31.45
C SER A 257 18.58 13.18 30.61
N ASN A 258 19.42 12.16 30.36
CA ASN A 258 20.71 12.33 29.69
C ASN A 258 20.68 11.93 28.20
N TYR A 259 19.90 10.91 27.85
CA TYR A 259 19.81 10.33 26.51
C TYR A 259 18.42 10.52 25.86
N GLY A 260 17.58 11.42 26.39
CA GLY A 260 16.23 11.68 25.85
C GLY A 260 16.22 12.22 24.41
N ASN A 261 17.33 12.79 23.92
CA ASN A 261 17.43 13.28 22.55
C ASN A 261 17.50 12.14 21.50
N TYR A 262 17.82 10.92 21.92
CA TYR A 262 17.97 9.77 21.02
C TYR A 262 16.63 9.07 20.73
N GLY A 263 15.61 9.27 21.57
CA GLY A 263 14.33 8.59 21.41
C GLY A 263 13.48 8.60 22.67
N GLN A 264 12.42 7.80 22.63
CA GLN A 264 11.55 7.55 23.77
C GLN A 264 12.05 6.32 24.53
N TRP A 265 12.36 6.51 25.81
CA TRP A 265 12.77 5.45 26.70
C TRP A 265 11.56 4.91 27.48
N SER A 266 11.52 3.59 27.64
CA SER A 266 10.53 2.91 28.48
C SER A 266 11.16 1.71 29.16
N VAL A 267 10.67 1.40 30.36
CA VAL A 267 11.07 0.18 31.08
C VAL A 267 9.85 -0.72 31.21
N GLU A 268 10.00 -1.96 30.73
CA GLU A 268 9.10 -3.07 31.00
C GLU A 268 9.76 -3.99 32.06
N PRO A 269 9.01 -4.89 32.72
CA PRO A 269 9.58 -5.77 33.74
C PRO A 269 10.77 -6.58 33.21
N GLY A 270 11.98 -6.19 33.61
CA GLY A 270 13.23 -6.86 33.24
C GLY A 270 13.89 -6.36 31.94
N GLU A 271 13.38 -5.32 31.30
CA GLU A 271 13.93 -4.82 30.03
C GLU A 271 13.81 -3.29 29.90
N LEU A 272 14.91 -2.66 29.50
CA LEU A 272 14.97 -1.26 29.09
C LEU A 272 14.86 -1.20 27.56
N THR A 273 13.96 -0.38 27.05
CA THR A 273 13.75 -0.19 25.61
C THR A 273 13.90 1.27 25.23
N LEU A 274 14.62 1.53 24.14
CA LEU A 274 14.72 2.81 23.45
C LEU A 274 14.05 2.70 22.08
N LYS A 275 12.97 3.46 21.87
CA LYS A 275 12.41 3.70 20.54
C LYS A 275 13.03 4.95 19.95
N GLY A 276 13.93 4.78 18.99
CA GLY A 276 14.78 5.86 18.47
C GLY A 276 14.03 6.91 17.66
N SER A 277 14.35 8.18 17.93
CA SER A 277 14.04 9.33 17.07
C SER A 277 15.11 9.58 16.01
N VAL A 278 16.26 8.90 16.14
CA VAL A 278 17.40 8.88 15.21
C VAL A 278 17.71 7.43 14.85
N ASP A 279 18.35 7.17 13.71
CA ASP A 279 18.75 5.81 13.32
C ASP A 279 19.70 5.18 14.36
N LEU A 280 19.28 4.04 14.94
CA LEU A 280 19.97 3.33 16.01
C LEU A 280 20.87 2.19 15.51
N THR A 281 21.04 2.01 14.19
CA THR A 281 21.77 0.86 13.61
C THR A 281 23.18 0.67 14.17
N ASP A 282 23.91 1.76 14.45
CA ASP A 282 25.28 1.73 14.98
C ASP A 282 25.36 1.97 16.50
N TYR A 283 24.22 1.95 17.19
CA TYR A 283 24.15 2.11 18.64
C TYR A 283 24.10 0.75 19.33
N ASN A 284 24.68 0.69 20.53
CA ASN A 284 24.58 -0.47 21.41
C ASN A 284 24.14 -0.03 22.80
N LEU A 285 23.31 -0.86 23.44
CA LEU A 285 22.81 -0.64 24.79
C LEU A 285 22.98 -1.92 25.60
N GLU A 286 23.61 -1.79 26.76
CA GLU A 286 23.83 -2.88 27.69
C GLU A 286 23.63 -2.40 29.13
N ILE A 287 23.14 -3.28 29.99
CA ILE A 287 23.01 -3.02 31.43
C ILE A 287 23.74 -4.13 32.18
N LEU A 288 24.70 -3.70 33.00
CA LEU A 288 25.48 -4.57 33.88
C LEU A 288 25.15 -4.24 35.34
N THR A 289 25.43 -5.16 36.24
CA THR A 289 25.57 -4.86 37.67
C THR A 289 27.00 -4.43 37.99
N SER A 290 27.20 -3.77 39.13
CA SER A 290 28.50 -3.25 39.56
C SER A 290 29.58 -4.30 39.80
N ASP A 291 29.23 -5.59 39.86
CA ASP A 291 30.17 -6.72 39.91
C ASP A 291 30.60 -7.21 38.51
N GLY A 292 30.11 -6.56 37.45
CA GLY A 292 30.39 -6.89 36.06
C GLY A 292 29.53 -8.01 35.49
N THR A 293 28.48 -8.46 36.20
CA THR A 293 27.57 -9.47 35.67
C THR A 293 26.45 -8.84 34.82
N GLY A 294 26.38 -9.24 33.55
CA GLY A 294 25.29 -8.89 32.64
C GLY A 294 24.24 -10.00 32.58
N ALA A 295 23.04 -9.66 32.09
CA ALA A 295 22.07 -10.67 31.70
C ALA A 295 22.54 -11.35 30.40
N PHE A 296 22.99 -12.60 30.50
CA PHE A 296 23.54 -13.45 29.42
C PHE A 296 23.29 -12.94 27.98
N SER A 297 24.31 -12.32 27.37
CA SER A 297 24.51 -12.40 25.92
C SER A 297 25.68 -13.37 25.68
N ASP A 298 25.44 -14.41 24.89
CA ASP A 298 26.49 -15.32 24.47
C ASP A 298 27.52 -14.52 23.64
N GLY A 299 28.65 -14.20 24.27
CA GLY A 299 29.85 -13.69 23.65
C GLY A 299 29.98 -12.16 23.68
N PHE A 300 30.71 -11.64 24.67
CA PHE A 300 31.95 -10.87 24.47
C PHE A 300 32.53 -10.56 25.86
N ASN A 301 33.59 -11.27 26.21
CA ASN A 301 34.40 -10.99 27.39
C ASN A 301 35.34 -9.83 27.02
N ILE A 302 34.89 -8.58 27.18
CA ILE A 302 35.83 -7.45 27.22
C ILE A 302 36.41 -7.39 28.62
N GLY A 303 37.64 -7.90 28.76
CA GLY A 303 38.41 -7.81 29.98
C GLY A 303 38.59 -6.35 30.38
N PHE A 304 38.03 -5.98 31.52
CA PHE A 304 38.45 -4.81 32.27
C PHE A 304 39.54 -5.25 33.25
N ASP A 305 40.77 -4.82 33.01
CA ASP A 305 41.78 -4.74 34.07
C ASP A 305 41.39 -3.57 34.98
N ILE A 306 41.20 -3.89 36.27
CA ILE A 306 41.02 -2.96 37.39
C ILE A 306 42.36 -2.39 37.85
#